data_AF-A0A9P8T9W2-F1
#
_entry.id   AF-A0A9P8T9W2-F1
#
_cell.length_a   1.000
_cell.length_b   1.000
_cell.length_c   1.000
_cell.angle_alpha   90.00
_cell.angle_beta   90.00
_cell.angle_gamma   90.00
#
_symmetry.space_group_name_H-M   'P 1'
#
loop_
_entity.id
_entity.type
_entity.pdbx_description
1 polymer ?
#
loop_
_entity_poly.entity_id
_entity_poly.type
_entity_poly.pdbx_seq_one_letter_code
_entity_poly.pdbx_strand_id
1 'polypeptide(L)'
;MSSIKKRNLGLTIGGGLLIFTVATYLYTKFYNQQPSKSSSSSTIKSKYSTKSISIVITDSILSSSLPLIEILTQLQDITFILTPNITITDLDQSLNSSSSSLTQFKHKIIEFENYQSLWSILKHLNNDLIFIVIDDLPEIIPIEFKNFIRGEILELEQNSDEINETILSHLII
;
A
#
# COMPACT_ATOMS: atom_id res chain seq x y z
N MET A 1 -88.68 0.89 -30.71
CA MET A 1 -88.15 -0.42 -30.23
C MET A 1 -86.71 -0.54 -30.68
N SER A 2 -85.74 -0.37 -29.77
CA SER A 2 -84.37 -0.85 -29.94
C SER A 2 -83.67 -0.80 -28.57
N SER A 3 -83.23 -1.95 -28.09
CA SER A 3 -82.74 -2.20 -26.73
C SER A 3 -81.33 -1.67 -26.50
N ILE A 4 -81.15 -0.99 -25.36
CA ILE A 4 -79.86 -0.56 -24.82
C ILE A 4 -79.15 -1.79 -24.22
N LYS A 5 -78.00 -2.15 -24.79
CA LYS A 5 -77.12 -3.23 -24.32
C LYS A 5 -76.16 -2.69 -23.26
N LYS A 6 -76.32 -3.13 -22.00
CA LYS A 6 -75.42 -2.81 -20.87
C LYS A 6 -74.05 -3.47 -21.09
N ARG A 7 -72.96 -2.69 -20.96
CA ARG A 7 -71.59 -3.21 -20.93
C ARG A 7 -71.18 -3.46 -19.48
N ASN A 8 -70.76 -4.70 -19.17
CA ASN A 8 -70.13 -5.07 -17.91
C ASN A 8 -68.73 -4.44 -17.84
N LEU A 9 -68.51 -3.55 -16.87
CA LEU A 9 -67.18 -3.08 -16.49
C LEU A 9 -66.78 -3.87 -15.24
N GLY A 10 -66.26 -5.08 -15.46
CA GLY A 10 -65.78 -5.96 -14.41
C GLY A 10 -64.27 -6.12 -14.49
N LEU A 11 -63.60 -5.80 -13.38
CA LEU A 11 -62.26 -6.25 -12.99
C LEU A 11 -61.07 -5.83 -13.87
N THR A 12 -60.45 -4.71 -13.51
CA THR A 12 -59.01 -4.45 -13.72
C THR A 12 -58.44 -3.73 -12.49
N ILE A 13 -58.70 -4.28 -11.30
CA ILE A 13 -58.10 -3.84 -10.04
C ILE A 13 -57.51 -5.09 -9.39
N GLY A 14 -56.28 -5.44 -9.75
CA GLY A 14 -55.62 -6.63 -9.22
C GLY A 14 -54.14 -6.70 -9.55
N GLY A 15 -53.73 -6.20 -10.72
CA GLY A 15 -52.30 -6.23 -11.13
C GLY A 15 -51.44 -5.12 -10.52
N GLY A 16 -51.95 -3.89 -10.41
CA GLY A 16 -51.13 -2.72 -10.04
C GLY A 16 -50.69 -2.69 -8.56
N LEU A 17 -51.53 -3.17 -7.65
CA LEU A 17 -51.26 -3.12 -6.21
C LEU A 17 -50.16 -4.09 -5.77
N LEU A 18 -50.08 -5.28 -6.39
CA LEU A 18 -49.04 -6.26 -6.06
C LEU A 18 -47.65 -5.83 -6.54
N ILE A 19 -47.57 -5.14 -7.69
CA ILE A 19 -46.28 -4.66 -8.21
C ILE A 19 -45.74 -3.54 -7.31
N PHE A 20 -46.61 -2.66 -6.81
CA PHE A 20 -46.21 -1.56 -5.94
C PHE A 20 -45.74 -2.03 -4.55
N THR A 21 -46.37 -3.06 -3.98
CA THR A 21 -45.94 -3.63 -2.68
C THR A 21 -44.63 -4.39 -2.79
N VAL A 22 -44.43 -5.18 -3.86
CA VAL A 22 -43.16 -5.89 -4.09
C VAL A 22 -42.03 -4.90 -4.39
N ALA A 23 -42.28 -3.85 -5.17
CA ALA A 23 -41.29 -2.81 -5.47
C ALA A 23 -40.89 -2.00 -4.23
N THR A 24 -41.83 -1.62 -3.37
CA THR A 24 -41.52 -0.91 -2.11
C THR A 24 -40.79 -1.79 -1.11
N TYR A 25 -41.13 -3.07 -1.04
CA TYR A 25 -40.41 -4.04 -0.20
C TYR A 25 -38.97 -4.28 -0.69
N LEU A 26 -38.76 -4.44 -2.01
CA LEU A 26 -37.42 -4.57 -2.59
C LEU A 26 -36.62 -3.27 -2.45
N TYR A 27 -37.25 -2.11 -2.66
CA TYR A 27 -36.61 -0.81 -2.51
C TYR A 27 -36.11 -0.61 -1.08
N THR A 28 -36.95 -0.86 -0.07
CA THR A 28 -36.55 -0.72 1.34
C THR A 28 -35.45 -1.71 1.73
N LYS A 29 -35.47 -2.95 1.21
CA LYS A 29 -34.43 -3.95 1.48
C LYS A 29 -33.08 -3.58 0.85
N PHE A 30 -33.07 -2.97 -0.34
CA PHE A 30 -31.83 -2.50 -0.99
C PHE A 30 -31.33 -1.14 -0.46
N TYR A 31 -32.22 -0.20 -0.13
CA TYR A 31 -31.81 1.12 0.38
C TYR A 31 -31.38 1.10 1.85
N ASN A 32 -31.90 0.18 2.66
CA ASN A 32 -31.47 0.03 4.07
C ASN A 32 -30.14 -0.75 4.22
N GLN A 33 -29.43 -1.03 3.12
CA GLN A 33 -28.06 -1.55 3.11
C GLN A 33 -27.04 -0.52 2.60
N GLN A 34 -27.28 0.78 2.80
CA GLN A 34 -26.17 1.73 2.80
C GLN A 34 -25.39 1.62 4.13
N PRO A 35 -24.06 1.52 4.08
CA PRO A 35 -23.23 1.44 5.28
C PRO A 35 -23.44 2.71 6.09
N SER A 36 -23.48 2.56 7.41
CA SER A 36 -23.51 3.63 8.39
C SER A 36 -22.41 4.66 8.12
N LYS A 37 -22.75 5.75 7.41
CA LYS A 37 -21.95 6.97 7.39
C LYS A 37 -22.25 7.76 8.67
N SER A 38 -21.46 7.48 9.70
CA SER A 38 -21.01 8.49 10.68
C SER A 38 -20.05 7.88 11.70
N SER A 39 -18.83 7.62 11.25
CA SER A 39 -17.72 8.27 11.93
C SER A 39 -16.99 9.04 10.86
N SER A 40 -16.68 10.29 11.16
CA SER A 40 -15.83 11.15 10.36
C SER A 40 -14.64 10.35 9.85
N SER A 41 -14.58 10.06 8.55
CA SER A 41 -13.27 9.92 7.93
C SER A 41 -12.70 11.33 7.98
N SER A 42 -12.12 11.69 9.12
CA SER A 42 -10.97 12.57 9.11
C SER A 42 -10.14 12.05 7.95
N THR A 43 -9.97 12.88 6.93
CA THR A 43 -8.90 12.71 5.97
C THR A 43 -7.65 12.78 6.83
N ILE A 44 -7.27 11.64 7.43
CA ILE A 44 -5.96 11.46 8.02
C ILE A 44 -5.11 11.52 6.76
N LYS A 45 -4.67 12.74 6.39
CA LYS A 45 -3.44 12.86 5.63
C LYS A 45 -2.48 11.98 6.41
N SER A 46 -2.10 10.86 5.82
CA SER A 46 -1.10 10.01 6.44
C SER A 46 0.04 10.94 6.81
N LYS A 47 0.48 10.89 8.07
CA LYS A 47 1.72 11.55 8.51
C LYS A 47 2.91 11.10 7.65
N TYR A 48 2.72 10.08 6.80
CA TYR A 48 3.67 9.47 5.92
C TYR A 48 3.51 9.88 4.46
N SER A 49 4.63 9.93 3.76
CA SER A 49 4.78 10.31 2.36
C SER A 49 3.99 9.41 1.41
N THR A 50 3.46 10.02 0.34
CA THR A 50 2.80 9.30 -0.76
C THR A 50 3.76 8.97 -1.90
N LYS A 51 5.06 9.27 -1.75
CA LYS A 51 6.08 8.94 -2.76
C LYS A 51 6.35 7.44 -2.75
N SER A 52 6.67 6.89 -3.92
CA SER A 52 7.18 5.52 -4.03
C SER A 52 8.61 5.45 -3.47
N ILE A 53 8.87 4.55 -2.54
CA ILE A 53 10.13 4.51 -1.78
C ILE A 53 10.79 3.14 -1.91
N SER A 54 12.08 3.11 -2.22
CA SER A 54 12.94 1.92 -2.10
C SER A 54 13.91 2.14 -0.95
N ILE A 55 14.04 1.15 -0.06
CA ILE A 55 15.10 1.12 0.97
C ILE A 55 15.94 -0.13 0.73
N VAL A 56 17.22 0.06 0.43
CA VAL A 56 18.18 -1.05 0.34
C VAL A 56 18.57 -1.43 1.76
N ILE A 57 18.14 -2.59 2.24
CA ILE A 57 18.38 -3.05 3.60
C ILE A 57 19.79 -3.62 3.70
N THR A 58 20.62 -2.92 4.47
CA THR A 58 21.99 -3.29 4.83
C THR A 58 22.10 -3.47 6.35
N ASP A 59 23.25 -3.96 6.82
CA ASP A 59 23.50 -4.16 8.25
C ASP A 59 23.43 -2.84 9.04
N SER A 60 23.86 -1.71 8.45
CA SER A 60 23.74 -0.40 9.09
C SER A 60 22.29 0.03 9.25
N ILE A 61 21.41 -0.29 8.30
CA ILE A 61 19.97 -0.02 8.44
C ILE A 61 19.33 -0.91 9.50
N LEU A 62 19.69 -2.19 9.55
CA LEU A 62 19.20 -3.10 10.59
C LEU A 62 19.61 -2.65 12.01
N SER A 63 20.80 -2.06 12.14
CA SER A 63 21.31 -1.54 13.42
C SER A 63 20.83 -0.12 13.75
N SER A 64 20.32 0.65 12.78
CA SER A 64 19.88 2.05 12.95
C SER A 64 18.65 2.28 13.84
N SER A 65 18.10 1.23 14.47
CA SER A 65 16.87 1.29 15.29
C SER A 65 15.66 1.87 14.55
N LEU A 66 15.68 1.83 13.21
CA LEU A 66 14.59 2.30 12.36
C LEU A 66 13.34 1.43 12.59
N PRO A 67 12.13 2.01 12.74
CA PRO A 67 10.92 1.23 12.99
C PRO A 67 10.39 0.58 11.69
N LEU A 68 11.12 -0.41 11.17
CA LEU A 68 10.86 -1.04 9.86
C LEU A 68 9.44 -1.61 9.72
N ILE A 69 8.90 -2.21 10.79
CA ILE A 69 7.52 -2.75 10.79
C ILE A 69 6.50 -1.62 10.62
N GLU A 70 6.68 -0.51 11.33
CA GLU A 70 5.77 0.64 11.23
C GLU A 70 5.82 1.21 9.82
N ILE A 71 7.03 1.37 9.27
CA ILE A 71 7.27 1.83 7.90
C ILE A 71 6.55 0.91 6.89
N LEU A 72 6.73 -0.41 6.97
CA LEU A 72 6.06 -1.38 6.08
C LEU A 72 4.54 -1.38 6.19
N THR A 73 4.02 -1.09 7.39
CA THR A 73 2.58 -1.08 7.69
C THR A 73 1.92 0.21 7.22
N GLN A 74 2.57 1.36 7.43
CA GLN A 74 2.00 2.68 7.18
C GLN A 74 2.18 3.16 5.74
N LEU A 75 3.31 2.81 5.10
CA LEU A 75 3.58 3.22 3.73
C LEU A 75 3.00 2.21 2.75
N GLN A 76 2.16 2.69 1.85
CA GLN A 76 1.57 1.88 0.80
C GLN A 76 2.63 1.46 -0.23
N ASP A 77 3.33 2.44 -0.78
CA ASP A 77 4.26 2.27 -1.90
C ASP A 77 5.71 2.25 -1.42
N ILE A 78 6.05 1.21 -0.66
CA ILE A 78 7.42 0.96 -0.20
C ILE A 78 7.92 -0.41 -0.64
N THR A 79 9.20 -0.47 -1.01
CA THR A 79 9.91 -1.70 -1.33
C THR A 79 11.20 -1.79 -0.52
N PHE A 80 11.36 -2.88 0.23
CA PHE A 80 12.61 -3.23 0.87
C PHE A 80 13.39 -4.16 -0.04
N ILE A 81 14.66 -3.86 -0.22
CA ILE A 81 15.55 -4.62 -1.09
C ILE A 81 16.65 -5.18 -0.22
N LEU A 82 16.59 -6.48 0.07
CA LEU A 82 17.52 -7.16 0.95
C LEU A 82 18.83 -7.45 0.23
N THR A 83 19.94 -6.99 0.78
CA THR A 83 21.27 -7.34 0.27
C THR A 83 21.53 -8.84 0.37
N PRO A 84 22.46 -9.41 -0.45
CA PRO A 84 22.69 -10.86 -0.51
C PRO A 84 23.15 -11.48 0.83
N ASN A 85 23.63 -10.65 1.74
CA ASN A 85 24.11 -11.06 3.07
C ASN A 85 22.97 -11.16 4.09
N ILE A 86 21.79 -10.61 3.79
CA ILE A 86 20.65 -10.51 4.70
C ILE A 86 19.49 -11.29 4.10
N THR A 87 19.02 -12.30 4.82
CA THR A 87 17.83 -13.05 4.43
C THR A 87 16.57 -12.47 5.07
N ILE A 88 15.39 -12.80 4.55
CA ILE A 88 14.13 -12.46 5.22
C ILE A 88 14.05 -13.01 6.63
N THR A 89 14.68 -14.15 6.91
CA THR A 89 14.72 -14.72 8.28
C THR A 89 15.56 -13.87 9.23
N ASP A 90 16.66 -13.28 8.75
CA ASP A 90 17.49 -12.38 9.54
C ASP A 90 16.75 -11.06 9.82
N LEU A 91 16.04 -10.55 8.82
CA LEU A 91 15.15 -9.40 8.96
C LEU A 91 14.05 -9.69 10.00
N ASP A 92 13.35 -10.82 9.90
CA ASP A 92 12.31 -11.24 10.84
C ASP A 92 12.85 -11.32 12.28
N GLN A 93 14.06 -11.86 12.45
CA GLN A 93 14.72 -11.97 13.74
C GLN A 93 15.10 -10.59 14.30
N SER A 94 15.68 -9.72 13.47
CA SER A 94 16.08 -8.36 13.88
C SER A 94 14.92 -7.53 14.41
N LEU A 95 13.71 -7.81 13.92
CA LEU A 95 12.51 -7.05 14.24
C LEU A 95 11.78 -7.52 15.50
N ASN A 96 12.23 -8.61 16.13
CA ASN A 96 11.74 -9.12 17.42
C ASN A 96 10.20 -9.19 17.54
N SER A 97 9.49 -9.28 16.42
CA SER A 97 8.04 -9.17 16.39
C SER A 97 7.40 -10.51 16.73
N SER A 98 7.19 -10.75 18.02
CA SER A 98 6.47 -11.93 18.54
C SER A 98 5.00 -12.03 18.10
N SER A 99 4.45 -11.03 17.39
CA SER A 99 3.03 -10.92 17.04
C SER A 99 2.72 -10.62 15.58
N SER A 100 3.71 -10.30 14.74
CA SER A 100 3.49 -9.93 13.34
C SER A 100 4.52 -10.61 12.45
N SER A 101 4.10 -11.70 11.81
CA SER A 101 4.95 -12.36 10.81
C SER A 101 5.09 -11.44 9.59
N LEU A 102 6.33 -11.22 9.19
CA LEU A 102 6.72 -10.41 8.04
C LEU A 102 6.22 -11.01 6.71
N THR A 103 5.71 -12.24 6.76
CA THR A 103 4.96 -12.91 5.68
C THR A 103 3.86 -12.04 5.08
N GLN A 104 3.18 -11.19 5.87
CA GLN A 104 2.16 -10.27 5.34
C GLN A 104 2.73 -9.20 4.41
N PHE A 105 4.01 -8.83 4.59
CA PHE A 105 4.71 -7.82 3.81
C PHE A 105 5.64 -8.41 2.76
N LYS A 106 5.63 -9.73 2.55
CA LYS A 106 6.53 -10.41 1.60
C LYS A 106 6.49 -9.81 0.19
N HIS A 107 5.34 -9.29 -0.26
CA HIS A 107 5.19 -8.64 -1.56
C HIS A 107 5.91 -7.28 -1.68
N LYS A 108 6.28 -6.66 -0.55
CA LYS A 108 7.05 -5.41 -0.48
C LYS A 108 8.55 -5.67 -0.33
N ILE A 109 8.99 -6.93 -0.29
CA ILE A 109 10.37 -7.30 0.00
C ILE A 109 10.94 -8.06 -1.19
N ILE A 110 12.12 -7.63 -1.63
CA ILE A 110 12.84 -8.23 -2.74
C ILE A 110 14.19 -8.73 -2.21
N GLU A 111 14.40 -10.03 -2.31
CA GLU A 111 15.70 -10.66 -2.09
C GLU A 111 16.43 -10.78 -3.43
N PHE A 112 17.75 -10.62 -3.41
CA PHE A 112 18.58 -10.85 -4.58
C PHE A 112 19.93 -11.44 -4.16
N GLU A 113 20.53 -12.22 -5.06
CA GLU A 113 21.75 -12.97 -4.75
C GLU A 113 23.04 -12.25 -5.14
N ASN A 114 22.97 -11.22 -6.00
CA ASN A 114 24.14 -10.53 -6.55
C ASN A 114 23.95 -9.00 -6.59
N TYR A 115 24.94 -8.24 -6.10
CA TYR A 115 24.96 -6.77 -6.14
C TYR A 115 24.80 -6.18 -7.55
N GLN A 116 25.22 -6.87 -8.60
CA GLN A 116 24.95 -6.43 -9.97
C GLN A 116 23.45 -6.35 -10.30
N SER A 117 22.64 -7.23 -9.69
CA SER A 117 21.19 -7.27 -9.86
C SER A 117 20.49 -6.11 -9.12
N LEU A 118 21.10 -5.57 -8.06
CA LEU A 118 20.55 -4.46 -7.28
C LEU A 118 20.22 -3.26 -8.17
N TRP A 119 21.17 -2.83 -9.01
CA TRP A 119 20.99 -1.69 -9.90
C TRP A 119 19.89 -1.93 -10.93
N SER A 120 19.74 -3.18 -11.38
CA SER A 120 18.70 -3.55 -12.34
C SER A 120 17.31 -3.54 -11.69
N ILE A 121 17.21 -4.04 -10.46
CA ILE A 121 15.97 -4.01 -9.66
C ILE A 121 15.55 -2.56 -9.42
N LEU A 122 16.47 -1.72 -8.93
CA LEU A 122 16.19 -0.31 -8.64
C LEU A 122 15.78 0.46 -9.90
N LYS A 123 16.41 0.21 -11.06
CA LYS A 123 15.99 0.76 -12.35
C LYS A 123 14.58 0.33 -12.75
N HIS A 124 14.20 -0.92 -12.46
CA HIS A 124 12.90 -1.46 -12.83
C HIS A 124 11.77 -0.94 -11.94
N LEU A 125 12.03 -0.81 -10.63
CA LEU A 125 11.09 -0.25 -9.67
C LEU A 125 10.80 1.23 -9.98
N ASN A 126 11.84 1.98 -10.35
CA ASN A 126 11.74 3.40 -10.69
C ASN A 126 10.99 4.20 -9.60
N ASN A 127 11.36 3.96 -8.34
CA ASN A 127 10.79 4.64 -7.20
C ASN A 127 11.26 6.11 -7.13
N ASP A 128 10.44 6.97 -6.56
CA ASP A 128 10.69 8.41 -6.43
C ASP A 128 11.78 8.74 -5.41
N LEU A 129 11.94 7.88 -4.40
CA LEU A 129 12.98 7.99 -3.37
C LEU A 129 13.69 6.64 -3.21
N ILE A 130 15.01 6.66 -3.19
CA ILE A 130 15.84 5.47 -2.99
C ILE A 130 16.87 5.77 -1.89
N PHE A 131 16.80 5.04 -0.79
CA PHE A 131 17.77 5.13 0.31
C PHE A 131 18.82 4.03 0.18
N ILE A 132 20.09 4.43 0.22
CA ILE A 132 21.22 3.54 0.06
C ILE A 132 22.32 3.95 1.05
N VAL A 133 22.75 3.02 1.91
CA VAL A 133 23.98 3.22 2.71
C VAL A 133 25.17 2.85 1.84
N ILE A 134 25.94 3.83 1.39
CA ILE A 134 27.01 3.62 0.39
C ILE A 134 28.18 2.82 0.96
N ASP A 135 28.47 2.97 2.25
CA ASP A 135 29.60 2.33 2.92
C ASP A 135 29.40 0.81 3.08
N ASP A 136 28.16 0.34 3.08
CA ASP A 136 27.82 -1.07 3.20
C ASP A 136 27.83 -1.81 1.84
N LEU A 137 27.97 -1.08 0.73
CA LEU A 137 27.95 -1.64 -0.61
C LEU A 137 29.36 -1.91 -1.12
N PRO A 138 29.63 -3.11 -1.68
CA PRO A 138 30.96 -3.44 -2.21
C PRO A 138 31.27 -2.74 -3.54
N GLU A 139 30.24 -2.26 -4.25
CA GLU A 139 30.35 -1.64 -5.56
C GLU A 139 29.90 -0.19 -5.53
N ILE A 140 30.66 0.66 -6.23
CA ILE A 140 30.29 2.06 -6.46
C ILE A 140 29.02 2.10 -7.31
N ILE A 141 28.10 3.01 -6.98
CA ILE A 141 26.90 3.26 -7.76
C ILE A 141 27.30 3.56 -9.22
N PRO A 142 26.84 2.77 -10.22
CA PRO A 142 27.18 3.01 -11.61
C PRO A 142 26.72 4.39 -12.08
N ILE A 143 27.57 5.10 -12.83
CA ILE A 143 27.22 6.45 -13.31
C ILE A 143 25.98 6.40 -14.19
N GLU A 144 25.81 5.34 -15.00
CA GLU A 144 24.63 5.22 -15.85
C GLU A 144 23.35 5.05 -15.03
N PHE A 145 23.43 4.43 -13.85
CA PHE A 145 22.27 4.24 -12.97
C PHE A 145 21.61 5.56 -12.61
N LYS A 146 22.41 6.59 -12.29
CA LYS A 146 21.92 7.94 -11.97
C LYS A 146 21.16 8.60 -13.13
N ASN A 147 21.45 8.20 -14.37
CA ASN A 147 20.78 8.74 -15.56
C ASN A 147 19.45 8.04 -15.88
N PHE A 148 19.22 6.84 -15.35
CA PHE A 148 18.02 6.05 -15.64
C PHE A 148 16.91 6.24 -14.61
N ILE A 149 17.25 6.62 -13.39
CA ILE A 149 16.28 6.82 -12.33
C ILE A 149 15.74 8.24 -12.39
N ARG A 150 14.41 8.34 -12.35
CA ARG A 150 13.71 9.63 -12.25
C ARG A 150 13.63 10.14 -10.82
N GLY A 151 13.68 9.23 -9.86
CA GLY A 151 13.65 9.53 -8.43
C GLY A 151 14.96 10.10 -7.90
N GLU A 152 14.91 10.49 -6.64
CA GLU A 152 16.03 11.00 -5.87
C GLU A 152 16.72 9.85 -5.14
N ILE A 153 18.05 9.76 -5.29
CA ILE A 153 18.89 8.78 -4.60
C ILE A 153 19.53 9.49 -3.41
N LEU A 154 19.22 9.02 -2.21
CA LEU A 154 19.79 9.48 -0.96
C LEU A 154 20.88 8.50 -0.53
N GLU A 155 22.12 8.93 -0.76
CA GLU A 155 23.34 8.24 -0.32
C GLU A 155 23.57 8.58 1.16
N LEU A 156 23.56 7.56 2.01
CA LEU A 156 23.74 7.67 3.46
C LEU A 156 25.10 7.09 3.86
N GLU A 157 25.73 7.70 4.86
CA GLU A 157 26.95 7.20 5.48
C GLU A 157 26.61 6.18 6.60
N GLN A 158 27.59 5.37 7.01
CA GLN A 158 27.46 4.40 8.10
C GLN A 158 27.36 5.09 9.48
N ASN A 159 26.23 5.76 9.72
CA ASN A 159 25.92 6.42 10.98
C ASN A 159 24.47 6.11 11.38
N SER A 160 24.29 5.29 12.40
CA SER A 160 22.97 4.77 12.82
C SER A 160 21.95 5.86 13.12
N ASP A 161 22.38 6.92 13.81
CA ASP A 161 21.49 7.99 14.25
C ASP A 161 21.06 8.84 13.05
N GLU A 162 22.01 9.16 12.18
CA GLU A 162 21.77 9.94 10.97
C GLU A 162 20.92 9.19 9.93
N ILE A 163 21.13 7.88 9.77
CA ILE A 163 20.30 7.01 8.93
C ILE A 163 18.84 7.10 9.37
N ASN A 164 18.59 6.95 10.67
CA ASN A 164 17.24 6.98 11.22
C ASN A 164 16.58 8.35 11.04
N GLU A 165 17.27 9.42 11.44
CA GLU A 165 16.77 10.79 11.31
C GLU A 165 16.46 11.15 9.86
N THR A 166 17.39 10.85 8.94
CA THR A 166 17.27 11.19 7.52
C THR A 166 16.14 10.40 6.86
N ILE A 167 16.02 9.10 7.12
CA ILE A 167 14.93 8.30 6.56
C ILE A 167 13.60 8.82 7.08
N LEU A 168 13.44 8.97 8.40
CA LEU A 168 12.18 9.42 8.99
C LEU A 168 11.79 10.83 8.54
N SER A 169 12.73 11.76 8.38
CA SER A 169 12.43 13.13 7.93
C SER A 169 11.86 13.20 6.51
N HIS A 170 12.22 12.25 5.65
CA HIS A 170 11.73 12.17 4.27
C HIS A 170 10.46 11.31 4.15
N LEU A 171 10.27 10.38 5.09
CA LEU A 171 9.08 9.56 5.17
C LEU A 171 7.90 10.28 5.84
N ILE A 172 8.15 11.21 6.76
CA ILE A 172 7.12 11.92 7.53
C ILE A 172 6.90 13.33 6.98
N ILE A 173 5.64 13.68 6.70
CA ILE A 173 5.19 15.00 6.19
C ILE A 173 4.38 15.74 7.25
#